data_AF-A0A182EVQ6-F1
#
_entry.id   AF-A0A182EVQ6-F1
#
_cell.length_a   1.000
_cell.length_b   1.000
_cell.length_c   1.000
_cell.angle_alpha   90.00
_cell.angle_beta   90.00
_cell.angle_gamma   90.00
#
_symmetry.space_group_name_H-M   'P 1'
#
loop_
_entity.id
_entity.type
_entity.pdbx_description
1 polymer ?
#
loop_
_entity_poly.entity_id
_entity_poly.type
_entity_poly.pdbx_seq_one_letter_code
_entity_poly.pdbx_strand_id
1 'polypeptide(L)' 'VTNLSVKERAYILQRPINLDEIAIDPAPFQLVLGTSLYRVHTLFTLLGLNHAYITNRGKLLGVVSIKE' A
#
# COMPACT_ATOMS: atom_id res chain seq x y z
N VAL A 1 25.98 -3.07 -14.20
CA VAL A 1 26.24 -2.81 -12.76
C VAL A 1 25.07 -3.46 -12.01
N THR A 2 25.14 -4.75 -11.67
CA THR A 2 25.94 -5.31 -10.57
C THR A 2 26.45 -6.71 -10.92
N ASN A 3 27.78 -6.90 -10.93
CA ASN A 3 28.41 -8.23 -11.09
C ASN A 3 28.36 -9.00 -9.77
N LEU A 4 27.16 -9.27 -9.25
CA LEU A 4 26.98 -10.07 -8.04
C LEU A 4 26.67 -11.51 -8.41
N SER A 5 27.38 -12.45 -7.80
CA SER A 5 27.06 -13.87 -7.88
C SER A 5 25.67 -14.13 -7.29
N VAL A 6 25.03 -15.22 -7.72
CA VAL A 6 23.72 -15.64 -7.21
C VAL A 6 23.76 -15.83 -5.68
N LYS A 7 24.89 -16.30 -5.14
CA LYS A 7 25.11 -16.49 -3.70
C LYS A 7 25.08 -15.17 -2.94
N GLU A 8 25.71 -14.12 -3.46
CA GLU A 8 25.70 -12.79 -2.84
C GLU A 8 24.32 -12.13 -2.89
N ARG A 9 23.59 -12.31 -3.99
CA ARG A 9 22.20 -11.83 -4.10
C ARG A 9 21.28 -12.52 -3.09
N ALA A 10 21.42 -13.83 -2.93
CA ALA A 10 20.66 -14.58 -1.93
C ALA A 10 20.96 -14.09 -0.50
N TYR A 11 22.23 -13.78 -0.22
CA TYR A 11 22.62 -13.22 1.07
C TYR A 11 21.97 -11.85 1.35
N ILE A 12 21.89 -10.97 0.35
CA ILE A 12 21.24 -9.66 0.49
C ILE A 12 19.74 -9.82 0.81
N LEU A 13 19.04 -10.73 0.13
CA LEU A 13 17.59 -10.95 0.33
C LEU A 13 17.24 -11.51 1.71
N GLN A 14 18.20 -12.13 2.42
CA GLN A 14 18.00 -12.64 3.78
C GLN A 14 18.13 -11.54 4.85
N ARG A 15 18.71 -10.39 4.51
CA ARG A 15 18.91 -9.30 5.48
C ARG A 15 17.60 -8.54 5.69
N PRO A 16 17.27 -8.16 6.93
CA PRO A 16 16.13 -7.30 7.19
C PRO A 16 16.33 -5.94 6.52
N ILE A 17 15.24 -5.38 5.99
CA ILE A 17 15.24 -4.04 5.41
C ILE A 17 15.14 -3.03 6.56
N ASN A 18 16.08 -2.09 6.63
CA ASN A 18 15.98 -0.96 7.54
C ASN A 18 14.99 0.06 6.96
N LEU A 19 13.89 0.31 7.67
CA LEU A 19 12.86 1.27 7.27
C LEU A 19 13.02 2.63 7.96
N ASP A 20 13.89 2.77 8.95
CA ASP A 20 14.01 3.97 9.78
C ASP A 20 14.49 5.21 9.00
N GLU A 21 15.25 4.98 7.94
CA GLU A 21 15.79 6.03 7.07
C GLU A 21 14.91 6.27 5.82
N ILE A 22 13.77 5.57 5.70
CA ILE A 22 12.88 5.65 4.54
C ILE A 22 11.68 6.55 4.87
N ALA A 23 11.41 7.51 4.00
CA ALA A 23 10.17 8.29 4.07
C ALA A 23 8.97 7.39 3.73
N ILE A 24 8.13 7.11 4.72
CA ILE A 24 6.86 6.39 4.55
C ILE A 24 5.75 7.39 4.79
N ASP A 25 5.10 7.83 3.71
CA ASP A 25 3.99 8.76 3.81
C ASP A 25 2.74 8.05 4.36
N PRO A 26 2.01 8.68 5.30
CA PRO A 26 0.74 8.13 5.75
C PRO A 26 -0.27 8.10 4.59
N ALA A 27 -1.10 7.05 4.55
CA ALA A 27 -2.19 7.01 3.58
C ALA A 27 -3.13 8.22 3.81
N PRO A 28 -3.45 9.00 2.76
CA PRO A 28 -4.20 10.25 2.91
C PRO A 28 -5.64 10.04 3.40
N PHE A 29 -6.19 8.84 3.21
CA PHE A 29 -7.46 8.41 3.74
C PHE A 29 -7.50 6.87 3.82
N GLN A 30 -8.45 6.36 4.58
CA GLN A 30 -8.60 4.94 4.83
C GLN A 30 -10.08 4.55 4.71
N LEU A 31 -10.37 3.45 4.02
CA LEU A 31 -11.72 2.90 3.99
C LEU A 31 -11.95 1.96 5.17
N VAL A 32 -13.09 2.13 5.83
CA VAL A 32 -13.54 1.26 6.91
C VAL A 32 -14.48 0.19 6.34
N LEU A 33 -14.42 -1.02 6.88
CA LEU A 33 -15.40 -2.07 6.60
C LEU A 33 -16.83 -1.57 6.77
N GLY A 34 -17.71 -1.96 5.84
CA GLY A 34 -19.11 -1.54 5.85
C GLY A 34 -19.38 -0.19 5.19
N THR A 35 -18.35 0.50 4.67
CA THR A 35 -18.56 1.65 3.78
C THR A 35 -19.29 1.18 2.52
N SER A 36 -20.44 1.78 2.20
CA SER A 36 -21.22 1.38 1.03
C SER A 36 -20.49 1.71 -0.27
N LEU A 37 -20.72 0.92 -1.31
CA LEU A 37 -20.11 1.13 -2.62
C LEU A 37 -20.38 2.53 -3.18
N TYR A 38 -21.59 3.06 -2.96
CA TYR A 38 -21.93 4.44 -3.34
C TYR A 38 -21.00 5.47 -2.67
N ARG A 39 -20.79 5.35 -1.34
CA ARG A 39 -19.89 6.26 -0.62
C ARG A 39 -18.44 6.11 -1.07
N VAL A 40 -18.00 4.87 -1.37
CA VAL A 40 -16.69 4.60 -1.94
C VAL A 40 -16.54 5.32 -3.29
N HIS A 41 -17.51 5.18 -4.20
CA HIS A 41 -17.51 5.85 -5.49
C HIS A 41 -17.47 7.37 -5.35
N THR A 42 -18.32 7.96 -4.50
CA THR A 42 -18.32 9.40 -4.23
C THR A 42 -16.97 9.88 -3.71
N LEU A 43 -16.35 9.17 -2.76
CA LEU A 43 -15.03 9.52 -2.22
C LEU A 43 -13.95 9.50 -3.30
N PHE A 44 -13.92 8.45 -4.13
CA PHE A 44 -12.93 8.35 -5.20
C PHE A 44 -13.05 9.50 -6.20
N THR A 45 -14.27 9.88 -6.58
CA THR A 45 -14.52 11.00 -7.49
C THR A 45 -14.15 12.34 -6.87
N LEU A 46 -14.54 12.59 -5.61
CA LEU A 46 -14.28 13.87 -4.94
C LEU A 46 -12.79 14.12 -4.69
N LEU A 47 -12.03 13.07 -4.40
CA LEU A 47 -10.62 13.15 -4.04
C LEU A 47 -9.68 12.77 -5.19
N GLY A 48 -10.22 12.43 -6.37
CA GLY A 48 -9.43 12.04 -7.55
C GLY A 48 -8.55 10.81 -7.31
N LEU A 49 -9.08 9.80 -6.62
CA LEU A 49 -8.31 8.67 -6.13
C LEU A 49 -8.28 7.53 -7.14
N ASN A 50 -7.12 6.87 -7.24
CA ASN A 50 -6.98 5.64 -8.03
C ASN A 50 -7.05 4.39 -7.15
N HIS A 51 -6.54 4.48 -5.91
CA HIS A 51 -6.44 3.37 -4.98
C HIS A 51 -6.78 3.81 -3.56
N ALA A 52 -7.39 2.91 -2.79
CA ALA A 52 -7.70 3.09 -1.39
C ALA A 52 -7.42 1.81 -0.60
N TYR A 53 -6.83 1.95 0.58
CA TYR A 53 -6.61 0.84 1.50
C TYR A 53 -7.82 0.65 2.41
N ILE A 54 -8.29 -0.59 2.53
CA ILE A 54 -9.32 -0.98 3.49
C ILE A 54 -8.63 -1.50 4.73
N THR A 55 -9.07 -1.03 5.90
CA THR A 55 -8.42 -1.31 7.17
C THR A 55 -9.47 -1.58 8.26
N ASN A 56 -9.11 -2.44 9.21
CA ASN A 56 -9.87 -2.71 10.42
C ASN A 56 -8.95 -2.63 11.64
N ARG A 57 -9.16 -1.62 12.49
CA ARG A 57 -8.34 -1.36 13.68
C ARG A 57 -6.84 -1.34 13.35
N GLY A 58 -6.46 -0.68 12.26
CA GLY A 58 -5.07 -0.54 11.81
C GLY A 58 -4.50 -1.75 11.07
N LYS A 59 -5.26 -2.84 10.92
CA LYS A 59 -4.86 -3.99 10.11
C LYS A 59 -5.35 -3.81 8.68
N LEU A 60 -4.44 -3.92 7.71
CA LEU A 60 -4.77 -3.94 6.29
C LEU A 60 -5.64 -5.16 5.98
N LEU A 61 -6.75 -4.93 5.28
CA LEU A 61 -7.68 -5.97 4.82
C LEU A 61 -7.66 -6.14 3.30
N GLY A 62 -7.37 -5.08 2.56
CA GLY A 62 -7.35 -5.12 1.10
C GLY A 62 -7.19 -3.76 0.47
N VAL A 63 -7.24 -3.74 -0.85
CA VAL A 63 -7.15 -2.52 -1.67
C VAL A 63 -8.36 -2.47 -2.60
N VAL A 64 -8.93 -1.28 -2.75
CA VAL A 64 -9.94 -0.98 -3.77
C VAL A 64 -9.33 -0.02 -4.77
N SER A 65 -9.62 -0.23 -6.04
CA SER A 65 -9.28 0.69 -7.12
C SER A 65 -10.51 1.00 -7.96
N ILE A 66 -10.50 2.14 -8.65
CA ILE A 66 -11.37 2.32 -9.81
C ILE A 66 -10.81 1.43 -10.92
N LYS A 67 -11.70 0.73 -11.63
CA LYS A 67 -11.37 0.09 -12.91
C LYS A 67 -11.67 1.12 -14.00
N GLU A 68 -10.75 1.27 -14.96
CA GLU A 68 -10.93 2.11 -16.16
C GLU A 68 -12.28 1.88 -16.85
#